data_AF-A0A0J1FTM1-F1
#
_entry.id   AF-A0A0J1FTM1-F1
#
_cell.length_a   1.000
_cell.length_b   1.000
_cell.length_c   1.000
_cell.angle_alpha   90.00
_cell.angle_beta   90.00
_cell.angle_gamma   90.00
#
_symmetry.space_group_name_H-M   'P 1'
#
loop_
_entity.id
_entity.type
_entity.pdbx_description
1 polymer ?
#
loop_
_entity_poly.entity_id
_entity_poly.type
_entity_poly.pdbx_seq_one_letter_code
_entity_poly.pdbx_strand_id
1 'polypeptide(L)'
;MNQFTRLKPLFHPGRLLVTHAALATLRVNGIPVISVLLRHIAGDWGIVSEDDRQQNDLSIGAGLRLLSLYRLPDGARIFVSTEWDRSSTAIQLFKGNPSAPQSSHTVRPIRSRRPIRQMHGNFPGACP
;
A
#
# COMPACT_ATOMS: atom_id res chain seq x y z
N MET A 1 4.99 35.42 -6.31
CA MET A 1 4.46 34.63 -7.45
C MET A 1 3.76 33.39 -6.88
N ASN A 2 2.44 33.43 -6.71
CA ASN A 2 1.67 32.24 -6.32
C ASN A 2 1.32 31.46 -7.58
N GLN A 3 2.11 30.44 -7.91
CA GLN A 3 1.70 29.43 -8.89
C GLN A 3 0.60 28.58 -8.26
N PHE A 4 -0.64 28.81 -8.66
CA PHE A 4 -1.73 27.89 -8.35
C PHE A 4 -1.61 26.69 -9.28
N THR A 5 -0.85 25.67 -8.86
CA THR A 5 -0.81 24.40 -9.57
C THR A 5 -2.21 23.80 -9.52
N ARG A 6 -2.92 23.79 -10.66
CA ARG A 6 -4.19 23.05 -10.77
C ARG A 6 -3.88 21.57 -10.59
N LEU A 7 -4.15 21.04 -9.40
CA LEU A 7 -4.12 19.61 -9.16
C LEU A 7 -5.27 18.98 -9.96
N LYS A 8 -4.93 18.11 -10.92
CA LYS A 8 -5.90 17.23 -11.57
C LYS A 8 -5.94 15.94 -10.75
N PRO A 9 -7.02 15.67 -10.00
CA PRO A 9 -7.11 14.43 -9.22
C PRO A 9 -7.13 13.22 -10.16
N LEU A 10 -6.42 12.16 -9.78
CA LEU A 10 -6.35 10.89 -10.50
C LEU A 10 -7.65 10.09 -10.37
N PHE A 11 -8.39 10.28 -9.28
CA PHE A 11 -9.66 9.61 -9.00
C PHE A 11 -10.55 10.47 -8.10
N HIS A 12 -11.84 10.14 -8.04
CA HIS A 12 -12.79 10.79 -7.12
C HIS A 12 -12.65 10.18 -5.71
N PRO A 13 -12.54 10.99 -4.64
CA PRO A 13 -12.36 10.46 -3.28
C PRO A 13 -13.67 9.98 -2.62
N GLY A 14 -14.83 10.36 -3.17
CA GLY A 14 -16.12 10.03 -2.56
C GLY A 14 -16.28 10.70 -1.19
N ARG A 15 -16.98 10.02 -0.26
CA ARG A 15 -17.21 10.53 1.10
C ARG A 15 -15.94 10.46 1.94
N LEU A 16 -15.53 11.61 2.49
CA LEU A 16 -14.40 11.68 3.40
C LEU A 16 -14.80 11.25 4.82
N LEU A 17 -14.09 10.28 5.38
CA LEU A 17 -14.23 9.78 6.74
C LEU A 17 -12.91 10.00 7.49
N VAL A 18 -12.95 10.66 8.64
CA VAL A 18 -11.74 10.95 9.42
C VAL A 18 -11.95 10.47 10.84
N THR A 19 -11.08 9.57 11.32
CA THR A 19 -11.14 9.13 12.72
C THR A 19 -10.71 10.25 13.66
N HIS A 20 -11.29 10.27 14.86
CA HIS A 20 -10.97 11.30 15.87
C HIS A 20 -9.48 11.33 16.20
N ALA A 21 -8.83 10.16 16.34
CA ALA A 21 -7.40 10.06 16.59
C ALA A 21 -6.57 10.67 15.46
N ALA A 22 -6.88 10.37 14.20
CA ALA A 22 -6.17 10.98 13.06
C ALA A 22 -6.34 12.50 13.03
N LEU A 23 -7.57 12.99 13.26
CA LEU A 23 -7.86 14.42 13.29
C LEU A 23 -7.07 15.13 14.40
N ALA A 24 -7.02 14.55 15.60
CA ALA A 24 -6.28 15.10 16.73
C ALA A 24 -4.77 15.15 16.43
N THR A 25 -4.19 14.06 15.92
CA THR A 25 -2.77 14.00 15.55
C THR A 25 -2.42 15.01 14.45
N LEU A 26 -3.26 15.14 13.42
CA LEU A 26 -3.07 16.12 12.35
C LEU A 26 -3.10 17.56 12.88
N ARG A 27 -4.03 17.87 13.80
CA ARG A 27 -4.11 19.19 14.45
C ARG A 27 -2.86 19.52 15.26
N VAL A 28 -2.35 18.58 16.06
CA VAL A 28 -1.12 18.78 16.86
C VAL A 28 0.08 19.08 15.96
N ASN A 29 0.15 18.46 14.79
CA ASN A 29 1.23 18.70 13.82
C ASN A 29 0.96 19.91 12.90
N GLY A 30 -0.16 20.64 13.07
CA GLY A 30 -0.52 21.78 12.23
C GLY A 30 -0.82 21.41 10.76
N ILE A 31 -1.16 20.16 10.47
CA ILE A 31 -1.39 19.67 9.10
C ILE A 31 -2.90 19.62 8.83
N PRO A 32 -3.39 20.36 7.81
CA PRO A 32 -4.79 20.27 7.42
C PRO A 32 -5.15 18.89 6.87
N VAL A 33 -6.32 18.37 7.26
CA VAL A 33 -6.89 17.12 6.70
C VAL A 33 -6.96 17.16 5.17
N ILE A 34 -7.36 18.31 4.62
CA ILE A 34 -7.49 18.49 3.18
C ILE A 34 -6.15 18.32 2.45
N SER A 35 -5.03 18.72 3.07
CA SER A 35 -3.70 18.54 2.48
C SER A 35 -3.33 17.07 2.33
N VAL A 36 -3.70 16.24 3.32
CA VAL A 36 -3.51 14.78 3.26
C VAL A 36 -4.36 14.16 2.16
N LEU A 37 -5.62 14.58 2.03
CA LEU A 37 -6.51 14.12 0.97
C LEU A 37 -6.00 14.51 -0.43
N LEU A 38 -5.56 15.77 -0.59
CA LEU A 38 -5.06 16.28 -1.86
C LEU A 38 -3.82 15.52 -2.35
N ARG A 39 -2.92 15.15 -1.42
CA ARG A 39 -1.79 14.28 -1.74
C ARG A 39 -2.25 12.92 -2.25
N HIS A 40 -3.19 12.29 -1.55
CA HIS A 40 -3.71 10.96 -1.91
C HIS A 40 -4.35 10.95 -3.31
N ILE A 41 -5.23 11.91 -3.60
CA ILE A 41 -5.90 11.99 -4.91
C ILE A 41 -4.98 12.44 -6.04
N ALA A 42 -3.85 13.09 -5.73
CA ALA A 42 -2.82 13.44 -6.70
C ALA A 42 -1.85 12.28 -7.00
N GLY A 43 -1.98 11.14 -6.30
CA GLY A 43 -1.08 10.00 -6.44
C GLY A 43 0.24 10.13 -5.67
N ASP A 44 0.33 11.06 -4.73
CA ASP A 44 1.40 11.04 -3.74
C ASP A 44 1.06 10.00 -2.68
N TRP A 45 1.61 8.81 -2.84
CA TRP A 45 1.33 7.65 -1.98
C TRP A 45 2.11 7.68 -0.65
N GLY A 46 3.00 8.65 -0.46
CA GLY A 46 3.79 8.83 0.76
C GLY A 46 4.92 7.80 0.92
N ILE A 47 5.01 7.17 2.09
CA ILE A 47 6.08 6.25 2.51
C ILE A 47 5.70 4.77 2.34
N VAL A 48 4.85 4.45 1.37
CA VAL A 48 4.54 3.07 0.98
C VAL A 48 5.72 2.44 0.21
N SER A 49 5.73 1.12 0.06
CA SER A 49 6.75 0.45 -0.76
C SER A 49 6.57 0.77 -2.25
N GLU A 50 7.62 0.55 -3.07
CA GLU A 50 7.51 0.73 -4.52
C GLU A 50 6.49 -0.25 -5.14
N ASP A 51 6.42 -1.48 -4.63
CA ASP A 51 5.43 -2.48 -5.06
C ASP A 51 4.00 -1.98 -4.78
N ASP A 52 3.75 -1.42 -3.58
CA ASP A 52 2.46 -0.83 -3.23
C ASP A 52 2.14 0.39 -4.11
N ARG A 53 3.17 1.16 -4.49
CA ARG A 53 3.06 2.31 -5.38
C ARG A 53 2.54 1.88 -6.76
N GLN A 54 3.19 0.89 -7.35
CA GLN A 54 2.80 0.31 -8.64
C GLN A 54 1.42 -0.33 -8.54
N GLN A 55 1.13 -1.01 -7.44
CA GLN A 55 -0.18 -1.62 -7.22
C GLN A 55 -1.29 -0.57 -7.15
N ASN A 56 -1.06 0.57 -6.50
CA ASN A 56 -2.01 1.68 -6.52
C ASN A 56 -2.23 2.21 -7.93
N ASP A 57 -1.17 2.42 -8.70
CA ASP A 57 -1.25 2.95 -10.06
C ASP A 57 -2.10 2.02 -10.97
N LEU A 58 -1.90 0.70 -10.86
CA LEU A 58 -2.73 -0.30 -11.55
C LEU A 58 -4.18 -0.32 -11.02
N SER A 59 -4.35 -0.18 -9.71
CA SER A 59 -5.65 -0.21 -9.02
C SER A 59 -6.56 0.96 -9.38
N ILE A 60 -6.01 2.09 -9.83
CA ILE A 60 -6.80 3.23 -10.32
C ILE A 60 -7.67 2.79 -11.50
N GLY A 61 -7.09 2.15 -12.51
CA GLY A 61 -7.80 1.68 -13.69
C GLY A 61 -8.58 0.38 -13.47
N ALA A 62 -8.07 -0.50 -12.60
CA ALA A 62 -8.69 -1.79 -12.30
C ALA A 62 -9.87 -1.71 -11.32
N GLY A 63 -10.13 -0.55 -10.71
CA GLY A 63 -11.20 -0.38 -9.73
C GLY A 63 -10.97 -1.15 -8.42
N LEU A 64 -9.71 -1.19 -7.96
CA LEU A 64 -9.34 -1.82 -6.69
C LEU A 64 -9.06 -0.76 -5.61
N ARG A 65 -9.06 -1.16 -4.33
CA ARG A 65 -8.82 -0.26 -3.20
C ARG A 65 -7.43 0.40 -3.30
N LEU A 66 -7.34 1.69 -2.98
CA LEU A 66 -6.10 2.48 -3.00
C LEU A 66 -5.65 2.78 -1.58
N LEU A 67 -4.34 2.80 -1.34
CA LEU A 67 -3.76 3.02 -0.02
C LEU A 67 -2.64 4.06 -0.03
N SER A 68 -2.47 4.80 1.06
CA SER A 68 -1.33 5.68 1.28
C SER A 68 -0.94 5.72 2.74
N LEU A 69 0.33 6.04 2.98
CA LEU A 69 0.87 6.15 4.32
C LEU A 69 1.74 7.40 4.40
N TYR A 70 1.42 8.33 5.29
CA TYR A 70 2.17 9.57 5.46
C TYR A 70 2.82 9.59 6.84
N ARG A 71 4.11 9.94 6.90
CA ARG A 71 4.82 10.20 8.14
C ARG A 71 4.67 11.68 8.52
N LEU A 72 4.33 11.92 9.78
CA LEU A 72 4.21 13.23 10.39
C LEU A 72 5.53 13.66 11.07
N PRO A 73 5.72 14.96 11.36
CA PRO A 73 6.90 15.46 12.07
C PRO A 73 7.15 14.80 13.43
N ASP A 74 6.10 14.51 14.19
CA ASP A 74 6.16 13.81 15.48
C ASP A 74 6.44 12.30 15.37
N GLY A 75 6.63 11.79 14.15
CA GLY A 75 6.86 10.37 13.87
C GLY A 75 5.58 9.52 13.80
N ALA A 76 4.42 10.08 14.12
CA ALA A 76 3.15 9.40 13.89
C ALA A 76 2.92 9.18 12.39
N ARG A 77 2.05 8.22 12.08
CA ARG A 77 1.75 7.84 10.69
C ARG A 77 0.25 7.93 10.44
N ILE A 78 -0.11 8.55 9.31
CA ILE A 78 -1.49 8.65 8.84
C ILE A 78 -1.68 7.68 7.69
N PHE A 79 -2.62 6.77 7.85
CA PHE A 79 -3.04 5.84 6.82
C PHE A 79 -4.28 6.40 6.12
N VAL A 80 -4.26 6.36 4.79
CA VAL A 80 -5.39 6.79 3.95
C VAL A 80 -5.78 5.63 3.04
N SER A 81 -7.07 5.33 2.97
CA SER A 81 -7.58 4.27 2.09
C SER A 81 -8.81 4.75 1.34
N THR A 82 -8.85 4.53 0.03
CA THR A 82 -10.04 4.79 -0.80
C THR A 82 -10.63 3.47 -1.26
N GLU A 83 -11.92 3.26 -1.00
CA GLU A 83 -12.63 2.04 -1.37
C GLU A 83 -12.57 1.76 -2.88
N TRP A 84 -12.70 0.47 -3.23
CA TRP A 84 -12.56 -0.02 -4.60
C TRP A 84 -13.57 0.64 -5.55
N ASP A 85 -14.78 0.90 -5.08
CA ASP A 85 -15.87 1.58 -5.79
C ASP A 85 -15.79 3.12 -5.70
N ARG A 86 -14.73 3.66 -5.08
CA ARG A 86 -14.51 5.10 -4.85
C ARG A 86 -15.66 5.78 -4.08
N SER A 87 -16.46 5.02 -3.33
CA SER A 87 -17.56 5.56 -2.53
C SER A 87 -17.08 6.39 -1.34
N SER A 88 -15.91 6.07 -0.79
CA SER A 88 -15.35 6.77 0.36
C SER A 88 -13.83 6.69 0.45
N THR A 89 -13.25 7.72 1.08
CA THR A 89 -11.86 7.78 1.52
C THR A 89 -11.83 7.92 3.03
N ALA A 90 -11.12 7.00 3.71
CA ALA A 90 -10.92 7.03 5.15
C ALA A 90 -9.50 7.51 5.50
N ILE A 91 -9.40 8.40 6.48
CA ILE A 91 -8.14 8.89 7.07
C ILE A 91 -8.06 8.43 8.52
N GLN A 92 -7.02 7.66 8.82
CA GLN A 92 -6.86 6.93 10.08
C GLN A 92 -5.46 7.08 10.65
N LEU A 93 -5.34 7.04 11.98
CA LEU A 93 -4.04 6.95 12.64
C LEU A 93 -3.51 5.53 12.47
N PHE A 94 -2.32 5.38 11.91
CA PHE A 94 -1.71 4.08 11.71
C PHE A 94 -1.15 3.54 13.03
N LYS A 95 -1.78 2.48 13.55
CA LYS A 95 -1.34 1.76 14.74
C LYS A 95 -0.35 0.65 14.36
N GLY A 96 0.80 1.02 13.82
CA GLY A 96 1.89 0.07 13.57
C GLY A 96 3.02 0.26 14.57
N ASN A 97 3.72 -0.83 14.90
CA ASN A 97 4.89 -0.79 15.78
C ASN A 97 5.92 0.24 15.23
N PRO A 98 6.37 1.22 16.04
CA PRO A 98 7.36 2.22 15.61
C PRO A 98 8.72 1.60 15.26
N SER A 99 9.00 0.36 15.67
CA SER A 99 10.29 -0.30 15.53
C SER A 99 10.39 -1.31 14.36
N ALA A 100 9.34 -1.47 13.54
CA ALA A 100 9.45 -2.35 12.39
C ALA A 100 10.19 -1.61 11.26
N PRO A 101 11.42 -2.02 10.89
CA PRO A 101 12.02 -1.54 9.66
C PRO A 101 11.07 -1.89 8.52
N GLN A 102 10.77 -0.89 7.68
CA GLN A 102 10.08 -1.13 6.42
C GLN A 102 10.91 -2.18 5.68
N SER A 103 10.35 -3.36 5.49
CA SER A 103 11.03 -4.54 5.00
C SER A 103 11.81 -4.22 3.73
N SER A 104 13.13 -4.12 3.89
CA SER A 104 14.09 -4.26 2.81
C SER A 104 13.78 -5.58 2.11
N HIS A 105 13.60 -5.52 0.80
CA HIS A 105 13.48 -6.66 -0.09
C HIS A 105 14.41 -7.80 0.32
N THR A 106 13.86 -8.86 0.92
CA THR A 106 14.50 -10.17 0.83
C THR A 106 13.89 -10.84 -0.39
N VAL A 107 14.53 -10.61 -1.54
CA VAL A 107 14.41 -11.50 -2.69
C VAL A 107 14.69 -12.91 -2.18
N ARG A 108 13.64 -13.74 -2.05
CA ARG A 108 13.84 -15.16 -1.73
C ARG A 108 14.53 -15.77 -2.95
N PRO A 109 15.72 -16.38 -2.83
CA PRO A 109 16.27 -17.10 -3.97
C PRO A 109 15.29 -18.21 -4.34
N ILE A 110 14.97 -18.28 -5.63
CA ILE A 110 14.21 -19.36 -6.25
C ILE A 110 14.93 -20.66 -5.88
N ARG A 111 14.35 -21.44 -4.95
CA ARG A 111 14.86 -22.78 -4.65
C ARG A 111 14.71 -23.62 -5.92
N SER A 112 15.84 -24.04 -6.44
CA SER A 112 15.97 -24.89 -7.62
C SER A 112 15.08 -26.13 -7.51
N ARG A 113 14.49 -26.48 -8.65
CA ARG A 113 13.67 -27.66 -8.91
C ARG A 113 14.25 -28.91 -8.23
N ARG A 114 13.43 -29.62 -7.45
CA ARG A 114 13.74 -31.00 -7.04
C ARG A 114 13.68 -31.91 -8.28
N PRO A 115 14.62 -32.82 -8.50
CA PRO A 115 14.49 -33.81 -9.57
C PRO A 115 13.37 -34.81 -9.24
N ILE A 116 12.58 -35.14 -10.25
CA ILE A 116 11.50 -36.14 -10.21
C ILE A 116 12.15 -37.52 -10.03
N ARG A 117 11.78 -38.21 -8.96
CA ARG A 117 12.17 -39.60 -8.69
C ARG A 117 11.47 -40.48 -9.73
N GLN A 118 12.23 -41.00 -10.69
CA GLN A 118 11.72 -41.96 -11.66
C GLN A 118 11.51 -43.29 -10.93
N MET A 119 10.24 -43.67 -10.74
CA MET A 119 9.86 -45.03 -10.40
C MET A 119 9.67 -45.80 -11.70
N HIS A 120 10.50 -46.82 -11.93
CA HIS A 120 10.12 -47.95 -12.77
C HIS A 120 10.40 -49.22 -11.97
N GLY A 121 9.32 -49.91 -11.65
CA GLY A 121 9.35 -51.27 -11.14
C GLY A 121 9.37 -52.29 -12.28
N ASN A 122 9.83 -53.47 -11.88
CA ASN A 122 9.57 -54.80 -12.42
C ASN A 122 10.30 -55.26 -13.69
N PHE A 123 11.10 -56.33 -13.54
CA PHE A 123 10.79 -57.68 -14.05
C PHE A 123 11.74 -58.71 -13.38
N PRO A 124 11.26 -59.79 -12.75
CA PRO A 124 12.07 -60.96 -12.41
C PRO A 124 11.97 -61.99 -13.54
N GLY A 125 13.11 -62.53 -13.96
CA GLY A 125 13.18 -63.59 -14.96
C GLY A 125 14.56 -64.22 -15.03
N ALA A 126 14.84 -65.13 -14.09
CA ALA A 126 15.97 -66.03 -14.18
C ALA A 126 15.57 -67.39 -13.59
N CYS A 127 15.36 -68.36 -14.48
CA CYS A 127 15.49 -69.79 -14.21
C CYS A 127 16.31 -70.37 -15.38
N PRO A 128 17.30 -71.25 -15.13
CA PRO A 128 17.90 -72.05 -16.18
C PRO A 128 16.94 -73.15 -16.68
#